data_AF-A0AAJ6L5B5-F1
#
_entry.id   AF-A0AAJ6L5B5-F1
#
_cell.length_a   1.000
_cell.length_b   1.000
_cell.length_c   1.000
_cell.angle_alpha   90.00
_cell.angle_beta   90.00
_cell.angle_gamma   90.00
#
_symmetry.space_group_name_H-M   'P 1'
#
loop_
_entity.id
_entity.type
_entity.pdbx_description
1 polymer ?
#
loop_
_entity_poly.entity_id
_entity_poly.type
_entity_poly.pdbx_seq_one_letter_code
_entity_poly.pdbx_strand_id
1 'polypeptide(L)'
;MLLALFTIVALTGCGAPPELRQPSSVPTVTGTPTAPGPTGSPTASPTAVPTAPPVGTPSATPDAGLVAIACRNGPTGHQVLRLLRGRTGVLPNNVQVKVRSGPLCAADWQYTVVTVTGHEELQVVTRGRPTAPELVTAGTDVCTAEVRATGPVGIRTLACDAGTPPGSGA
;
A
#
# COMPACT_ATOMS: atom_id res chain seq x y z
N MET A 1 -18.25 50.06 30.46
CA MET A 1 -18.58 50.55 29.11
C MET A 1 -18.21 49.44 28.13
N LEU A 2 -18.94 48.33 28.03
CA LEU A 2 -20.30 48.05 27.54
C LEU A 2 -20.42 48.16 26.01
N LEU A 3 -20.57 46.99 25.35
CA LEU A 3 -21.16 46.62 24.04
C LEU A 3 -20.41 45.37 23.52
N ALA A 4 -20.76 44.13 23.86
CA ALA A 4 -21.91 43.31 23.41
C ALA A 4 -21.99 43.12 21.89
N LEU A 5 -21.76 41.89 21.40
CA LEU A 5 -22.67 41.18 20.49
C LEU A 5 -22.24 39.71 20.30
N PHE A 6 -23.26 38.86 20.41
CA PHE A 6 -23.26 37.41 20.52
C PHE A 6 -23.76 36.86 19.18
N THR A 7 -23.03 35.98 18.51
CA THR A 7 -23.62 35.08 17.50
C THR A 7 -22.89 33.74 17.53
N ILE A 8 -23.57 32.76 18.13
CA ILE A 8 -23.28 31.34 18.01
C ILE A 8 -23.76 30.91 16.63
N VAL A 9 -22.89 30.31 15.82
CA VAL A 9 -23.29 29.51 14.65
C VAL A 9 -22.70 28.12 14.82
N ALA A 10 -23.52 27.23 15.35
CA ALA A 10 -23.33 25.79 15.18
C ALA A 10 -23.99 25.39 13.85
N LEU A 11 -23.20 25.04 12.84
CA LEU A 11 -23.67 24.20 11.74
C LEU A 11 -22.90 22.88 11.80
N THR A 12 -23.54 21.91 12.45
CA THR A 12 -23.36 20.49 12.21
C THR A 12 -23.65 20.19 10.74
N GLY A 13 -22.70 19.58 10.04
CA GLY A 13 -22.88 19.16 8.66
C GLY A 13 -21.78 18.21 8.23
N CYS A 14 -21.91 16.94 8.64
CA CYS A 14 -21.18 15.81 8.09
C CYS A 14 -21.40 15.78 6.57
N GLY A 15 -20.35 16.06 5.79
CA GLY A 15 -20.36 15.81 4.35
C GLY A 15 -20.29 14.32 4.09
N ALA A 16 -21.44 13.67 3.95
CA ALA A 16 -21.51 12.31 3.44
C ALA A 16 -20.97 12.28 1.99
N PRO A 17 -20.10 11.31 1.65
CA PRO A 17 -19.59 11.16 0.29
C PRO A 17 -20.75 10.91 -0.67
N PRO A 18 -20.80 11.57 -1.84
CA PRO A 18 -21.90 11.40 -2.77
C PRO A 18 -21.95 9.95 -3.25
N GLU A 19 -23.08 9.32 -2.95
CA GLU A 19 -23.65 8.12 -3.55
C GLU A 19 -23.05 7.81 -4.92
N LEU A 20 -22.43 6.63 -4.98
CA LEU A 20 -22.24 5.83 -6.17
C LEU A 20 -23.60 5.70 -6.89
N ARG A 21 -23.89 6.66 -7.78
CA ARG A 21 -24.92 6.53 -8.81
C ARG A 21 -24.54 5.34 -9.70
N GLN A 22 -24.98 4.16 -9.33
CA GLN A 22 -25.30 3.08 -10.26
C GLN A 22 -26.83 2.92 -10.25
N PRO A 23 -27.46 2.30 -11.25
CA PRO A 23 -27.01 1.93 -12.59
C PRO A 23 -27.97 2.50 -13.67
N SER A 24 -27.53 2.65 -14.92
CA SER A 24 -28.40 2.47 -16.11
C SER A 24 -27.66 2.85 -17.37
N SER A 25 -27.35 1.84 -18.18
CA SER A 25 -27.53 1.87 -19.64
C SER A 25 -27.48 0.44 -20.13
N VAL A 26 -28.59 -0.29 -19.98
CA VAL A 26 -28.86 -1.45 -20.84
C VAL A 26 -29.27 -0.87 -22.20
N PRO A 27 -28.57 -1.16 -23.30
CA PRO A 27 -29.09 -0.81 -24.61
C PRO A 27 -30.26 -1.75 -24.95
N THR A 28 -31.47 -1.21 -24.87
CA THR A 28 -32.67 -1.79 -25.51
C THR A 28 -32.47 -1.73 -27.02
N VAL A 29 -32.17 -2.87 -27.65
CA VAL A 29 -32.21 -2.99 -29.11
C VAL A 29 -33.64 -3.30 -29.52
N THR A 30 -34.37 -2.27 -29.93
CA THR A 30 -35.63 -2.42 -30.68
C THR A 30 -35.28 -2.47 -32.16
N GLY A 31 -35.21 -3.69 -32.72
CA GLY A 31 -35.03 -3.93 -34.16
C GLY A 31 -36.20 -4.75 -34.71
N THR A 32 -36.96 -4.12 -35.60
CA THR A 32 -38.16 -4.63 -36.28
C THR A 32 -37.90 -5.89 -37.12
N PRO A 33 -38.82 -6.86 -37.21
CA PRO A 33 -38.65 -8.05 -38.05
C PRO A 33 -38.85 -7.74 -39.54
N THR A 34 -37.91 -8.16 -40.38
CA THR A 34 -38.11 -8.29 -41.83
C THR A 34 -37.41 -9.56 -42.30
N ALA A 35 -38.14 -10.42 -43.00
CA ALA A 35 -37.66 -11.61 -43.69
C ALA A 35 -38.25 -11.60 -45.11
N PRO A 36 -37.84 -12.47 -46.07
CA PRO A 36 -36.57 -13.18 -46.24
C PRO A 36 -35.94 -12.96 -47.66
N GLY A 37 -34.63 -13.21 -47.82
CA GLY A 37 -33.95 -13.25 -49.13
C GLY A 37 -32.99 -14.44 -49.23
N PRO A 38 -32.83 -15.09 -50.40
CA PRO A 38 -32.34 -16.46 -50.50
C PRO A 38 -30.82 -16.61 -50.63
N THR A 39 -30.35 -17.75 -50.09
CA THR A 39 -29.22 -18.58 -50.53
C THR A 39 -27.80 -18.00 -50.51
N GLY A 40 -27.05 -18.41 -49.48
CA GLY A 40 -25.59 -18.53 -49.52
C GLY A 40 -25.17 -19.58 -48.49
N SER A 41 -24.71 -20.74 -48.96
CA SER A 41 -24.22 -21.83 -48.10
C SER A 41 -22.84 -21.47 -47.55
N PRO A 42 -22.59 -21.40 -46.23
CA PRO A 42 -21.23 -21.27 -45.72
C PRO A 42 -20.56 -22.64 -45.79
N THR A 43 -19.58 -22.75 -46.69
CA THR A 43 -18.60 -23.83 -46.68
C THR A 43 -17.89 -23.85 -45.32
N ALA A 44 -17.92 -24.97 -44.63
CA ALA A 44 -17.18 -25.19 -43.40
C ALA A 44 -15.67 -25.10 -43.70
N SER A 45 -15.00 -24.08 -43.17
CA SER A 45 -13.54 -23.99 -43.18
C SER A 45 -13.00 -24.80 -42.00
N PRO A 46 -11.96 -25.64 -42.18
CA PRO A 46 -11.41 -26.44 -41.09
C PRO A 46 -10.73 -25.52 -40.06
N THR A 47 -11.12 -25.69 -38.79
CA THR A 47 -10.50 -25.09 -37.61
C THR A 47 -9.00 -25.40 -37.58
N ALA A 48 -8.16 -24.39 -37.78
CA ALA A 48 -6.74 -24.48 -37.46
C ALA A 48 -6.59 -24.44 -35.93
N VAL A 49 -6.07 -25.52 -35.35
CA VAL A 49 -5.68 -25.57 -33.93
C VAL A 49 -4.43 -24.69 -33.76
N PRO A 50 -4.45 -23.62 -32.97
CA PRO A 50 -3.23 -22.88 -32.68
C PRO A 50 -2.28 -23.77 -31.87
N THR A 51 -1.12 -24.08 -32.44
CA THR A 51 -0.01 -24.69 -31.71
C THR A 51 0.42 -23.73 -30.60
N ALA A 52 0.20 -24.12 -29.34
CA ALA A 52 0.66 -23.34 -28.20
C ALA A 52 2.21 -23.24 -28.25
N PRO A 53 2.79 -22.04 -28.06
CA PRO A 53 4.23 -21.91 -27.94
C PRO A 53 4.74 -22.76 -26.76
N PRO A 54 5.97 -23.29 -26.82
CA PRO A 54 6.53 -24.03 -25.70
C PRO A 54 6.52 -23.14 -24.45
N VAL A 55 5.86 -23.61 -23.41
CA VAL A 55 5.83 -22.95 -22.11
C VAL A 55 7.25 -23.02 -21.56
N GLY A 56 8.00 -21.93 -21.72
CA GLY A 56 9.30 -21.77 -21.10
C GLY A 56 9.16 -21.96 -19.60
N THR A 57 10.00 -22.82 -19.02
CA THR A 57 10.06 -23.02 -17.58
C THR A 57 10.35 -21.65 -16.94
N PRO A 58 9.54 -21.14 -16.01
CA PRO A 58 9.80 -19.85 -15.40
C PRO A 58 11.13 -19.94 -14.65
N SER A 59 12.12 -19.19 -15.13
CA SER A 59 13.34 -18.97 -14.36
C SER A 59 12.94 -18.15 -13.14
N ALA A 60 12.96 -18.75 -11.96
CA ALA A 60 12.66 -18.08 -10.70
C ALA A 60 13.76 -17.03 -10.45
N THR A 61 13.52 -15.81 -10.92
CA THR A 61 14.33 -14.66 -10.53
C THR A 61 13.98 -14.37 -9.07
N PRO A 62 14.96 -14.24 -8.17
CA PRO A 62 14.68 -13.83 -6.79
C PRO A 62 14.03 -12.45 -6.81
N ASP A 63 12.76 -12.39 -6.41
CA ASP A 63 12.04 -11.14 -6.29
C ASP A 63 12.43 -10.47 -4.97
N ALA A 64 13.26 -9.43 -5.09
CA ALA A 64 13.81 -8.67 -3.98
C ALA A 64 12.74 -8.04 -3.08
N GLY A 65 11.47 -7.96 -3.53
CA GLY A 65 10.36 -7.41 -2.76
C GLY A 65 9.56 -8.41 -1.94
N LEU A 66 9.73 -9.73 -2.14
CA LEU A 66 8.86 -10.73 -1.50
C LEU A 66 9.12 -10.89 -0.01
N VAL A 67 10.38 -10.83 0.41
CA VAL A 67 10.79 -11.06 1.80
C VAL A 67 11.70 -9.93 2.24
N ALA A 68 11.44 -9.38 3.42
CA ALA A 68 12.31 -8.39 4.04
C ALA A 68 13.43 -9.09 4.81
N ILE A 69 14.68 -8.80 4.44
CA ILE A 69 15.88 -9.40 5.04
C ILE A 69 16.81 -8.31 5.58
N ALA A 70 17.78 -8.67 6.42
CA ALA A 70 18.78 -7.70 6.88
C ALA A 70 19.44 -6.97 5.70
N CYS A 71 19.42 -5.64 5.74
CA CYS A 71 19.97 -4.83 4.67
C CYS A 71 21.48 -5.06 4.51
N ARG A 72 21.93 -5.66 3.40
CA ARG A 72 23.36 -5.80 3.09
C ARG A 72 24.00 -4.46 2.69
N ASN A 73 23.31 -3.70 1.85
CA ASN A 73 23.76 -2.41 1.31
C ASN A 73 22.71 -1.31 1.55
N GLY A 74 22.05 -1.32 2.71
CA GLY A 74 20.96 -0.39 3.05
C GLY A 74 21.36 0.71 4.04
N PRO A 75 20.39 1.55 4.47
CA PRO A 75 20.64 2.51 5.52
C PRO A 75 21.06 1.79 6.81
N THR A 76 21.89 2.45 7.61
CA THR A 76 22.22 1.93 8.94
C THR A 76 21.15 2.33 9.96
N GLY A 77 21.02 1.58 11.06
CA GLY A 77 20.12 1.95 12.14
C GLY A 77 20.37 3.37 12.67
N HIS A 78 21.63 3.80 12.77
CA HIS A 78 22.00 5.16 13.18
C HIS A 78 21.53 6.23 12.19
N GLN A 79 21.51 5.92 10.89
CA GLN A 79 21.04 6.83 9.87
C GLN A 79 19.51 7.00 9.94
N VAL A 80 18.78 5.92 10.24
CA VAL A 80 17.35 5.97 10.53
C VAL A 80 17.08 6.81 11.78
N LEU A 81 17.83 6.61 12.87
CA LEU A 81 17.68 7.43 14.09
C LEU A 81 17.96 8.92 13.84
N ARG A 82 18.94 9.23 12.99
CA ARG A 82 19.24 10.62 12.60
C ARG A 82 18.12 11.23 11.77
N LEU A 83 17.52 10.46 10.86
CA LEU A 83 16.35 10.90 10.08
C LEU A 83 15.18 11.27 11.02
N LEU A 84 14.89 10.39 11.99
CA LEU A 84 13.79 10.56 12.95
C LEU A 84 13.95 11.77 13.89
N ARG A 85 15.19 12.06 14.31
CA ARG A 85 15.51 13.23 15.15
C ARG A 85 15.65 14.53 14.38
N GLY A 86 15.97 14.42 13.09
CA GLY A 86 16.23 15.55 12.22
C GLY A 86 14.94 16.07 11.59
N ARG A 87 14.89 15.99 10.26
CA ARG A 87 13.89 16.67 9.44
C ARG A 87 12.45 16.25 9.72
N THR A 88 12.23 15.03 10.22
CA THR A 88 10.88 14.51 10.42
C THR A 88 10.30 14.86 11.79
N GLY A 89 11.16 15.25 12.75
CA GLY A 89 10.72 15.65 14.10
C GLY A 89 10.01 14.56 14.90
N VAL A 90 10.13 13.29 14.51
CA VAL A 90 9.43 12.16 15.16
C VAL A 90 10.01 11.87 16.54
N LEU A 91 11.34 11.97 16.68
CA LEU A 91 12.03 11.73 17.94
C LEU A 91 12.64 13.01 18.50
N PRO A 92 12.41 13.33 19.78
CA PRO A 92 13.14 14.40 20.44
C PRO A 92 14.64 14.05 20.58
N ASN A 93 15.50 15.08 20.54
CA ASN A 93 16.95 14.89 20.59
C ASN A 93 17.48 14.32 21.92
N ASN A 94 16.73 14.50 23.02
CA ASN A 94 17.17 14.21 24.38
C ASN A 94 16.69 12.85 24.92
N VAL A 95 16.01 12.05 24.11
CA VAL A 95 15.49 10.73 24.55
C VAL A 95 16.47 9.62 24.17
N GLN A 96 16.63 8.66 25.08
CA GLN A 96 17.40 7.45 24.84
C GLN A 96 16.62 6.51 23.92
N VAL A 97 17.28 6.13 22.83
CA VAL A 97 16.66 5.38 21.74
C VAL A 97 17.65 4.31 21.26
N LYS A 98 17.17 3.10 21.03
CA LYS A 98 17.96 1.96 20.53
C LYS A 98 17.23 1.28 19.40
N VAL A 99 17.96 0.82 18.39
CA VAL A 99 17.40 -0.04 17.34
C VAL A 99 17.24 -1.44 17.93
N ARG A 100 16.00 -1.95 17.94
CA ARG A 100 15.67 -3.31 18.38
C ARG A 100 15.85 -4.31 17.25
N SER A 101 15.40 -3.95 16.04
CA SER A 101 15.47 -4.81 14.86
C SER A 101 15.62 -3.99 13.58
N GLY A 102 16.26 -4.58 12.58
CA GLY A 102 16.50 -4.00 11.27
C GLY A 102 17.72 -3.05 11.22
N PRO A 103 17.88 -2.30 10.12
CA PRO A 103 16.93 -2.18 9.00
C PRO A 103 16.78 -3.48 8.18
N LEU A 104 15.53 -3.83 7.90
CA LEU A 104 15.15 -4.94 7.02
C LEU A 104 14.74 -4.39 5.67
N CYS A 105 15.39 -4.83 4.60
CA CYS A 105 15.20 -4.37 3.24
C CYS A 105 14.34 -5.35 2.44
N ALA A 106 13.37 -4.82 1.69
CA ALA A 106 12.73 -5.49 0.57
C ALA A 106 12.60 -4.46 -0.55
N ALA A 107 13.11 -4.80 -1.74
CA ALA A 107 13.34 -3.85 -2.83
C ALA A 107 14.07 -2.58 -2.33
N ASP A 108 13.55 -1.39 -2.64
CA ASP A 108 14.06 -0.09 -2.20
C ASP A 108 13.43 0.42 -0.89
N TRP A 109 12.67 -0.42 -0.18
CA TRP A 109 12.02 -0.08 1.08
C TRP A 109 12.72 -0.71 2.27
N GLN A 110 12.60 -0.08 3.43
CA GLN A 110 13.18 -0.56 4.68
C GLN A 110 12.22 -0.46 5.85
N TYR A 111 12.29 -1.44 6.74
CA TYR A 111 11.55 -1.49 8.00
C TYR A 111 12.50 -1.58 9.18
N THR A 112 12.29 -0.78 10.22
CA THR A 112 13.12 -0.76 11.43
C THR A 112 12.22 -0.67 12.67
N VAL A 113 12.54 -1.44 13.71
CA VAL A 113 11.89 -1.32 15.02
C VAL A 113 12.85 -0.68 15.99
N VAL A 114 12.35 0.33 16.69
CA VAL A 114 13.12 1.18 17.57
C VAL A 114 12.48 1.19 18.95
N THR A 115 13.27 0.95 19.99
CA THR A 115 12.84 1.09 21.37
C THR A 115 13.19 2.49 21.86
N VAL A 116 12.19 3.18 22.40
CA VAL A 116 12.32 4.52 22.98
C VAL A 116 12.08 4.39 24.48
N THR A 117 13.03 4.82 25.31
CA THR A 117 12.92 4.64 26.77
C THR A 117 11.68 5.33 27.33
N GLY A 118 10.81 4.57 28.00
CA GLY A 118 9.57 5.09 28.60
C GLY A 118 8.38 5.16 27.64
N HIS A 119 8.49 4.59 26.44
CA HIS A 119 7.45 4.59 25.42
C HIS A 119 7.28 3.22 24.78
N GLU A 120 6.18 3.03 24.05
CA GLU A 120 6.00 1.87 23.18
C GLU A 120 7.04 1.83 22.06
N GLU A 121 7.15 0.67 21.41
CA GLU A 121 8.05 0.50 20.29
C GLU A 121 7.62 1.34 19.10
N LEU A 122 8.59 2.05 18.54
CA LEU A 122 8.41 2.85 17.35
C LEU A 122 8.80 2.01 16.15
N GLN A 123 7.82 1.65 15.32
CA GLN A 123 8.04 1.06 14.02
C GLN A 123 8.30 2.17 13.00
N VAL A 124 9.17 1.92 12.04
CA VAL A 124 9.62 2.94 11.07
C VAL A 124 9.70 2.31 9.69
N VAL A 125 9.01 2.91 8.73
CA VAL A 125 9.09 2.54 7.31
C VAL A 125 9.76 3.67 6.55
N THR A 126 10.86 3.35 5.86
CA THR A 126 11.55 4.25 4.95
C THR A 126 11.61 3.68 3.55
N ARG A 127 11.91 4.52 2.56
CA ARG A 127 12.13 4.10 1.17
C ARG A 127 13.26 4.87 0.50
N GLY A 128 13.65 4.40 -0.68
CA GLY A 128 14.63 5.05 -1.53
C GLY A 128 16.06 4.61 -1.24
N ARG A 129 17.02 5.49 -1.53
CA ARG A 129 18.43 5.14 -1.55
C ARG A 129 19.01 5.00 -0.13
N PRO A 130 19.93 4.05 0.10
CA PRO A 130 20.58 3.84 1.40
C PRO A 130 21.21 5.10 2.02
N THR A 131 21.78 5.98 1.20
CA THR A 131 22.46 7.19 1.65
C THR A 131 21.51 8.35 1.96
N ALA A 132 20.26 8.27 1.51
CA ALA A 132 19.25 9.31 1.69
C ALA A 132 17.86 8.66 1.81
N PRO A 133 17.60 7.88 2.87
CA PRO A 133 16.29 7.27 3.08
C PRO A 133 15.25 8.36 3.34
N GLU A 134 14.10 8.21 2.72
CA GLU A 134 12.92 9.04 2.95
C GLU A 134 12.01 8.37 3.96
N LEU A 135 11.46 9.14 4.90
CA LEU A 135 10.48 8.62 5.84
C LEU A 135 9.12 8.49 5.14
N VAL A 136 8.56 7.28 5.15
CA VAL A 136 7.19 7.04 4.72
C VAL A 136 6.24 7.18 5.91
N THR A 137 6.55 6.47 7.01
CA THR A 137 5.78 6.56 8.25
C THR A 137 6.61 6.11 9.45
N ALA A 138 6.27 6.62 10.62
CA ALA A 138 6.79 6.14 11.90
C ALA A 138 5.70 6.23 12.96
N GLY A 139 5.55 5.16 13.74
CA GLY A 139 4.51 5.06 14.75
C GLY A 139 4.46 3.67 15.37
N THR A 140 3.53 3.47 16.30
CA THR A 140 3.21 2.14 16.84
C THR A 140 2.39 1.31 15.84
N ASP A 141 1.66 1.98 14.93
CA ASP A 141 1.06 1.42 13.71
C ASP A 141 1.63 2.12 12.48
N VAL A 142 2.16 1.33 11.56
CA VAL A 142 2.77 1.82 10.31
C VAL A 142 2.11 1.26 9.06
N CYS A 143 0.97 0.57 9.19
CA CYS A 143 0.22 0.06 8.06
C CYS A 143 -0.66 1.17 7.46
N THR A 144 -0.03 2.18 6.87
CA THR A 144 -0.75 3.27 6.21
C THR A 144 -1.26 2.84 4.84
N ALA A 145 -2.17 3.63 4.25
CA ALA A 145 -2.67 3.38 2.90
C ALA A 145 -1.53 3.34 1.85
N GLU A 146 -0.51 4.21 1.99
CA GLU A 146 0.66 4.20 1.10
C GLU A 146 1.45 2.89 1.24
N VAL A 147 1.70 2.42 2.47
CA VAL A 147 2.42 1.15 2.70
C VAL A 147 1.65 -0.04 2.11
N ARG A 148 0.33 -0.09 2.26
CA ARG A 148 -0.50 -1.15 1.66
C ARG A 148 -0.48 -1.12 0.13
N ALA A 149 -0.61 0.07 -0.45
CA ALA A 149 -0.76 0.25 -1.89
C ALA A 149 0.55 0.09 -2.65
N THR A 150 1.67 0.54 -2.06
CA THR A 150 2.95 0.70 -2.78
C THR A 150 4.11 -0.06 -2.16
N GLY A 151 3.99 -0.47 -0.89
CA GLY A 151 5.03 -1.22 -0.22
C GLY A 151 5.20 -2.62 -0.81
N PRO A 152 6.45 -3.12 -0.93
CA PRO A 152 6.71 -4.48 -1.36
C PRO A 152 6.16 -5.48 -0.32
N VAL A 153 5.87 -6.71 -0.77
CA VAL A 153 5.24 -7.75 0.05
C VAL A 153 5.93 -7.91 1.40
N GLY A 154 7.26 -8.00 1.41
CA GLY A 154 8.03 -8.17 2.64
C GLY A 154 7.84 -7.04 3.66
N ILE A 155 7.65 -5.79 3.21
CA ILE A 155 7.38 -4.65 4.10
C ILE A 155 5.94 -4.69 4.58
N ARG A 156 4.98 -5.00 3.71
CA ARG A 156 3.58 -5.10 4.11
C ARG A 156 3.38 -6.19 5.16
N THR A 157 4.05 -7.34 5.01
CA THR A 157 4.00 -8.41 6.03
C THR A 157 4.53 -7.93 7.38
N LEU A 158 5.63 -7.19 7.41
CA LEU A 158 6.16 -6.65 8.67
C LEU A 158 5.28 -5.54 9.26
N ALA A 159 4.77 -4.64 8.41
CA ALA A 159 4.09 -3.41 8.84
C ALA A 159 2.59 -3.62 9.14
N CYS A 160 1.94 -4.56 8.45
CA CYS A 160 0.49 -4.74 8.50
C CYS A 160 0.06 -6.02 9.23
N ASP A 161 0.87 -7.09 9.18
CA ASP A 161 0.46 -8.36 9.78
C ASP A 161 0.92 -8.50 11.25
N ALA A 162 1.82 -7.63 11.72
CA ALA A 162 2.34 -7.62 13.10
C ALA A 162 1.26 -7.39 14.18
N GLY A 163 0.08 -6.88 13.80
CA GLY A 163 -1.04 -6.59 14.70
C GLY A 163 -2.16 -7.63 14.72
N THR A 164 -2.13 -8.66 13.86
CA THR A 164 -3.15 -9.73 13.90
C THR A 164 -2.67 -10.85 14.82
N PRO A 165 -3.20 -10.98 16.05
CA PRO A 165 -2.93 -12.19 16.83
C PRO A 165 -3.46 -13.41 16.06
N PRO A 166 -2.70 -14.51 15.96
CA PRO A 166 -3.23 -15.74 15.38
C PRO A 166 -4.34 -16.27 16.30
N GLY A 167 -5.61 -16.00 15.96
CA GLY A 167 -6.73 -16.45 16.79
C GLY A 167 -8.10 -15.81 16.57
N SER A 168 -8.25 -14.82 15.67
CA SER A 168 -9.56 -14.25 15.35
C SER A 168 -10.20 -14.93 14.14
N GLY A 169 -10.40 -16.24 14.24
CA GLY A 169 -11.20 -17.04 13.31
C GLY A 169 -11.92 -18.10 14.11
N ALA A 170 -13.15 -17.79 14.52
CA ALA A 170 -14.11 -18.72 15.11
C ALA A 170 -15.28 -18.88 14.15
#